data_AF-A0A0S8A8Q8-F1
#
_entry.id   AF-A0A0S8A8Q8-F1
#
_cell.length_a   1.000
_cell.length_b   1.000
_cell.length_c   1.000
_cell.angle_alpha   90.00
_cell.angle_beta   90.00
_cell.angle_gamma   90.00
#
_symmetry.space_group_name_H-M   'P 1'
#
loop_
_entity.id
_entity.type
_entity.pdbx_description
1 polymer ?
#
loop_
_entity_poly.entity_id
_entity_poly.type
_entity_poly.pdbx_seq_one_letter_code
_entity_poly.pdbx_strand_id
1 'polypeptide(L)'
;KALTNRYPGTSGQATAISFASVWGTFQSIGWRSVLDIGDEAQCYFDPYSNYQDCWRYTPDEAPWTAALIGGLVGIAGGTVISRATDPSAGTATMIQFGALWGTWFGLASGVLADAADDGLLTWTLLGSDAGLLATALTSAQWDVTAGQAWLITAAGLAGGIGGLGLDLLFEVEDDKTAVAIPALTSAAGLLAAAVLTHSRSINGDNGGRFGSLGSLVNLSGSEWSLGLPIPQPTAFNRPDLARSHQTALGVRVPLLTGSF
;
A
#
# COMPACT_ATOMS: atom_id res chain seq x y z
N LYS A 1 21.54 -12.35 -20.14
CA LYS A 1 22.17 -13.14 -19.04
C LYS A 1 23.24 -12.38 -18.26
N ALA A 2 24.00 -11.44 -18.83
CA ALA A 2 25.09 -10.75 -18.10
C ALA A 2 24.64 -9.64 -17.12
N LEU A 3 23.46 -9.03 -17.32
CA LEU A 3 22.98 -7.92 -16.46
C LEU A 3 22.28 -8.40 -15.18
N THR A 4 21.66 -9.57 -15.18
CA THR A 4 20.95 -10.12 -14.01
C THR A 4 21.85 -10.64 -12.89
N ASN A 5 23.15 -10.84 -13.14
CA ASN A 5 24.09 -11.34 -12.13
C ASN A 5 24.79 -10.24 -11.31
N ARG A 6 24.65 -8.96 -11.68
CA ARG A 6 25.41 -7.89 -10.98
C ARG A 6 24.70 -7.30 -9.76
N TYR A 7 23.38 -7.40 -9.68
CA TYR A 7 22.61 -6.88 -8.55
C TYR A 7 21.35 -7.73 -8.36
N PRO A 8 21.39 -8.81 -7.54
CA PRO A 8 20.16 -9.42 -7.08
C PRO A 8 19.44 -8.39 -6.21
N GLY A 9 18.46 -7.68 -6.77
CA GLY A 9 17.64 -6.74 -6.01
C GLY A 9 16.99 -7.46 -4.83
N THR A 10 16.98 -6.82 -3.66
CA THR A 10 16.37 -7.42 -2.47
C THR A 10 14.85 -7.45 -2.64
N SER A 11 14.17 -8.39 -1.98
CA SER A 11 12.70 -8.46 -2.02
C SER A 11 12.05 -7.15 -1.52
N GLY A 12 12.66 -6.49 -0.53
CA GLY A 12 12.21 -5.20 -0.03
C GLY A 12 12.32 -4.08 -1.07
N GLN A 13 13.41 -4.02 -1.86
CA GLN A 13 13.53 -3.07 -2.97
C GLN A 13 12.43 -3.30 -4.03
N ALA A 14 12.18 -4.54 -4.41
CA ALA A 14 11.14 -4.87 -5.40
C ALA A 14 9.74 -4.48 -4.90
N THR A 15 9.43 -4.76 -3.64
CA THR A 15 8.17 -4.35 -3.00
C THR A 15 8.06 -2.83 -2.95
N ALA A 16 9.10 -2.12 -2.52
CA ALA A 16 9.11 -0.67 -2.42
C ALA A 16 8.89 0.01 -3.79
N ILE A 17 9.56 -0.45 -4.84
CA ILE A 17 9.39 0.09 -6.20
C ILE A 17 7.97 -0.17 -6.73
N SER A 18 7.47 -1.39 -6.57
CA SER A 18 6.13 -1.77 -7.03
C SER A 18 5.06 -0.96 -6.30
N PHE A 19 5.19 -0.84 -4.98
CA PHE A 19 4.29 -0.02 -4.17
C PHE A 19 4.36 1.45 -4.56
N ALA A 20 5.56 2.02 -4.72
CA ALA A 20 5.73 3.42 -5.11
C ALA A 20 5.08 3.72 -6.47
N SER A 21 5.09 2.79 -7.42
CA SER A 21 4.36 2.92 -8.69
C SER A 21 2.85 3.04 -8.46
N VAL A 22 2.25 2.09 -7.74
CA VAL A 22 0.81 2.09 -7.48
C VAL A 22 0.41 3.32 -6.66
N TRP A 23 1.24 3.68 -5.69
CA TRP A 23 1.04 4.86 -4.85
C TRP A 23 1.09 6.16 -5.65
N GLY A 24 2.12 6.32 -6.49
CA GLY A 24 2.27 7.50 -7.34
C GLY A 24 1.10 7.68 -8.30
N THR A 25 0.57 6.58 -8.86
CA THR A 25 -0.66 6.58 -9.66
C THR A 25 -1.85 7.08 -8.85
N PHE A 26 -2.10 6.54 -7.66
CA PHE A 26 -3.20 6.95 -6.78
C PHE A 26 -3.10 8.44 -6.40
N GLN A 27 -1.92 8.87 -5.91
CA GLN A 27 -1.65 10.26 -5.53
C GLN A 27 -1.87 11.23 -6.69
N SER A 28 -1.40 10.88 -7.89
CA SER A 28 -1.49 11.79 -9.03
C SER A 28 -2.92 11.95 -9.54
N ILE A 29 -3.74 10.89 -9.50
CA ILE A 29 -5.18 11.02 -9.79
C ILE A 29 -5.85 11.93 -8.74
N GLY A 30 -5.53 11.71 -7.46
CA GLY A 30 -6.11 12.49 -6.37
C GLY A 30 -5.77 13.98 -6.45
N TRP A 31 -4.48 14.30 -6.52
CA TRP A 31 -4.03 15.69 -6.61
C TRP A 31 -4.47 16.37 -7.90
N ARG A 32 -4.62 15.62 -9.00
CA ARG A 32 -5.23 16.15 -10.23
C ARG A 32 -6.64 16.65 -9.97
N SER A 33 -7.48 15.84 -9.34
CA SER A 33 -8.87 16.22 -9.03
C SER A 33 -8.94 17.37 -8.02
N VAL A 34 -8.14 17.35 -6.94
CA VAL A 34 -8.12 18.43 -5.94
C VAL A 34 -7.68 19.78 -6.51
N LEU A 35 -6.79 19.77 -7.51
CA LEU A 35 -6.19 20.99 -8.07
C LEU A 35 -6.79 21.35 -9.45
N ASP A 36 -7.87 20.68 -9.87
CA ASP A 36 -8.50 20.83 -11.20
C ASP A 36 -7.48 20.74 -12.36
N ILE A 37 -6.44 19.90 -12.24
CA ILE A 37 -5.38 19.83 -13.24
C ILE A 37 -5.91 19.15 -14.51
N GLY A 38 -5.77 19.87 -15.63
CA GLY A 38 -6.24 19.40 -16.93
C GLY A 38 -7.72 19.63 -17.18
N ASP A 39 -8.42 20.31 -16.27
CA ASP A 39 -9.79 20.74 -16.52
C ASP A 39 -9.80 21.91 -17.50
N GLU A 40 -10.65 21.82 -18.50
CA GLU A 40 -10.81 22.85 -19.52
C GLU A 40 -12.09 23.65 -19.27
N ALA A 41 -11.98 24.97 -19.32
CA ALA A 41 -13.14 25.86 -19.27
C ALA A 41 -13.69 26.06 -20.68
N GLN A 42 -14.89 25.58 -20.93
CA GLN A 42 -15.64 25.88 -22.14
C GLN A 42 -16.66 26.96 -21.83
N CYS A 43 -16.53 28.10 -22.51
CA CYS A 43 -17.45 29.21 -22.37
C CYS A 43 -18.34 29.33 -23.60
N TYR A 44 -19.65 29.34 -23.38
CA TYR A 44 -20.65 29.64 -24.38
C TYR A 44 -21.14 31.07 -24.18
N PHE A 45 -21.02 31.87 -25.24
CA PHE A 45 -21.50 33.24 -25.26
C PHE A 45 -22.86 33.30 -25.96
N ASP A 46 -23.88 33.77 -25.27
CA ASP A 46 -25.18 34.06 -25.87
C ASP A 46 -25.24 35.54 -26.31
N PRO A 47 -25.19 35.83 -27.63
CA PRO A 47 -25.16 37.19 -28.14
C PRO A 47 -26.46 37.97 -27.90
N TYR A 48 -27.58 37.30 -27.63
CA TYR A 48 -28.86 37.97 -27.43
C TYR A 48 -29.05 38.50 -26.01
N SER A 49 -28.56 37.75 -25.01
CA SER A 49 -28.61 38.15 -23.61
C SER A 49 -27.35 38.88 -23.14
N ASN A 50 -26.28 38.89 -23.96
CA ASN A 50 -24.94 39.36 -23.57
C ASN A 50 -24.44 38.65 -22.28
N TYR A 51 -24.83 37.39 -22.12
CA TYR A 51 -24.47 36.53 -21.01
C TYR A 51 -23.44 35.50 -21.48
N GLN A 52 -22.40 35.28 -20.66
CA GLN A 52 -21.40 34.25 -20.89
C GLN A 52 -21.53 33.20 -19.81
N ASP A 53 -21.85 31.98 -20.21
CA ASP A 53 -21.88 30.82 -19.31
C ASP A 53 -20.60 30.00 -19.54
N CYS A 54 -19.94 29.60 -18.46
CA CYS A 54 -18.70 28.83 -18.53
C CYS A 54 -18.83 27.58 -17.67
N TRP A 55 -18.72 26.41 -18.29
CA TRP A 55 -18.64 25.13 -17.59
C TRP A 55 -17.22 24.58 -17.66
N ARG A 56 -16.83 23.87 -16.60
CA ARG A 56 -15.60 23.08 -16.59
C ARG A 56 -15.94 21.67 -17.01
N TYR A 57 -15.12 21.11 -17.89
CA TYR A 57 -15.17 19.70 -18.23
C TYR A 57 -13.77 19.12 -18.12
N THR A 58 -13.69 17.94 -17.53
CA THR A 58 -12.45 17.16 -17.46
C THR A 58 -12.40 16.25 -18.68
N PRO A 59 -11.39 16.35 -19.56
CA PRO A 59 -11.19 15.39 -20.64
C PRO A 59 -11.04 13.96 -20.10
N ASP A 60 -11.63 12.99 -20.80
CA ASP A 60 -11.61 11.57 -20.40
C ASP A 60 -10.17 11.02 -20.26
N GLU A 61 -9.19 11.62 -20.94
CA GLU A 61 -7.77 11.24 -20.90
C GLU A 61 -7.01 11.82 -19.69
N ALA A 62 -7.53 12.86 -19.03
CA ALA A 62 -6.82 13.55 -17.97
C ALA A 62 -6.52 12.64 -16.76
N PRO A 63 -7.47 11.83 -16.25
CA PRO A 63 -7.19 10.89 -15.16
C PRO A 63 -6.15 9.83 -15.54
N TRP A 64 -6.19 9.30 -16.76
CA TRP A 64 -5.23 8.31 -17.26
C TRP A 64 -3.84 8.89 -17.44
N THR A 65 -3.75 10.13 -17.91
CA THR A 65 -2.48 10.84 -18.06
C THR A 65 -1.84 11.08 -16.69
N ALA A 66 -2.62 11.55 -15.71
CA ALA A 66 -2.16 11.72 -14.33
C ALA A 66 -1.71 10.38 -13.72
N ALA A 67 -2.49 9.32 -13.91
CA ALA A 67 -2.18 7.96 -13.45
C ALA A 67 -0.84 7.43 -13.97
N LEU A 68 -0.57 7.61 -15.27
CA LEU A 68 0.66 7.17 -15.93
C LEU A 68 1.88 7.99 -15.47
N ILE A 69 1.76 9.31 -15.46
CA ILE A 69 2.84 10.20 -14.99
C ILE A 69 3.18 9.87 -13.53
N GLY A 70 2.15 9.76 -12.68
CA GLY A 70 2.29 9.38 -11.28
C GLY A 70 2.96 8.04 -11.08
N GLY A 71 2.56 7.03 -11.84
CA GLY A 71 3.16 5.69 -11.77
C GLY A 71 4.64 5.71 -12.16
N LEU A 72 5.00 6.41 -13.24
CA LEU A 72 6.39 6.54 -13.69
C LEU A 72 7.26 7.30 -12.70
N VAL A 73 6.76 8.42 -12.17
CA VAL A 73 7.43 9.19 -11.10
C VAL A 73 7.59 8.34 -9.85
N GLY A 74 6.56 7.56 -9.50
CA GLY A 74 6.59 6.59 -8.40
C GLY A 74 7.67 5.53 -8.57
N ILE A 75 7.79 4.92 -9.75
CA ILE A 75 8.86 3.94 -10.06
C ILE A 75 10.24 4.59 -9.92
N ALA A 76 10.42 5.79 -10.50
CA ALA A 76 11.69 6.50 -10.45
C ALA A 76 12.09 6.85 -9.01
N GLY A 77 11.17 7.45 -8.25
CA GLY A 77 11.36 7.80 -6.84
C GLY A 77 11.60 6.57 -5.98
N GLY A 78 10.79 5.52 -6.14
CA GLY A 78 10.94 4.25 -5.45
C GLY A 78 12.29 3.57 -5.75
N THR A 79 12.78 3.67 -6.98
CA THR A 79 14.10 3.14 -7.36
C THR A 79 15.23 3.92 -6.71
N VAL A 80 15.15 5.25 -6.67
CA VAL A 80 16.18 6.09 -6.02
C VAL A 80 16.19 5.84 -4.52
N ILE A 81 15.03 5.85 -3.87
CA ILE A 81 14.90 5.65 -2.42
C ILE A 81 15.34 4.24 -2.03
N SER A 82 14.86 3.21 -2.73
CA SER A 82 15.19 1.82 -2.41
C SER A 82 16.68 1.51 -2.54
N ARG A 83 17.40 2.16 -3.47
CA ARG A 83 18.86 2.07 -3.56
C ARG A 83 19.58 2.80 -2.43
N ALA A 84 19.01 3.88 -1.92
CA ALA A 84 19.62 4.68 -0.87
C ALA A 84 19.42 4.06 0.54
N THR A 85 18.27 3.42 0.76
CA THR A 85 17.89 2.90 2.09
C THR A 85 18.01 1.39 2.25
N ASP A 86 18.14 0.65 1.13
CA ASP A 86 18.09 -0.82 1.08
C ASP A 86 17.04 -1.44 2.04
N PRO A 87 15.75 -1.12 1.84
CA PRO A 87 14.73 -1.44 2.83
C PRO A 87 14.56 -2.94 2.98
N SER A 88 14.45 -3.41 4.22
CA SER A 88 14.05 -4.79 4.50
C SER A 88 12.64 -5.06 3.97
N ALA A 89 12.28 -6.32 3.71
CA ALA A 89 10.93 -6.68 3.27
C ALA A 89 9.85 -6.24 4.28
N GLY A 90 10.13 -6.32 5.58
CA GLY A 90 9.20 -5.91 6.62
C GLY A 90 9.06 -4.40 6.73
N THR A 91 10.16 -3.65 6.60
CA THR A 91 10.16 -2.18 6.50
C THR A 91 9.31 -1.72 5.31
N ALA A 92 9.54 -2.28 4.11
CA ALA A 92 8.77 -1.94 2.91
C ALA A 92 7.27 -2.25 3.08
N THR A 93 6.94 -3.38 3.70
CA THR A 93 5.55 -3.78 4.01
C THR A 93 4.91 -2.83 5.01
N MET A 94 5.65 -2.40 6.04
CA MET A 94 5.16 -1.46 7.05
C MET A 94 4.89 -0.08 6.45
N ILE A 95 5.75 0.40 5.54
CA ILE A 95 5.54 1.66 4.81
C ILE A 95 4.27 1.59 3.96
N GLN A 96 4.07 0.48 3.23
CA GLN A 96 2.86 0.24 2.45
C GLN A 96 1.60 0.29 3.33
N PHE A 97 1.59 -0.40 4.46
CA PHE A 97 0.45 -0.35 5.38
C PHE A 97 0.28 1.00 6.04
N GLY A 98 1.37 1.71 6.35
CA GLY A 98 1.33 3.07 6.86
C GLY A 98 0.60 4.02 5.92
N ALA A 99 0.90 3.93 4.62
CA ALA A 99 0.22 4.70 3.59
C ALA A 99 -1.29 4.37 3.53
N LEU A 100 -1.66 3.08 3.53
CA LEU A 100 -3.06 2.63 3.50
C LEU A 100 -3.85 3.05 4.74
N TRP A 101 -3.29 2.87 5.94
CA TRP A 101 -3.92 3.32 7.18
C TRP A 101 -3.95 4.84 7.27
N GLY A 102 -2.93 5.52 6.74
CA GLY A 102 -2.91 6.97 6.57
C GLY A 102 -4.08 7.45 5.71
N THR A 103 -4.36 6.77 4.58
CA THR A 103 -5.54 7.06 3.74
C THR A 103 -6.83 6.92 4.55
N TRP A 104 -6.99 5.81 5.27
CA TRP A 104 -8.16 5.56 6.10
C TRP A 104 -8.36 6.62 7.18
N PHE A 105 -7.30 6.97 7.93
CA PHE A 105 -7.38 7.98 8.97
C PHE A 105 -7.50 9.41 8.41
N GLY A 106 -6.95 9.68 7.24
CA GLY A 106 -7.15 10.93 6.50
C GLY A 106 -8.61 11.12 6.11
N LEU A 107 -9.22 10.10 5.51
CA LEU A 107 -10.66 10.07 5.21
C LEU A 107 -11.48 10.30 6.48
N ALA A 108 -11.24 9.51 7.54
CA ALA A 108 -11.97 9.65 8.79
C ALA A 108 -11.82 11.05 9.40
N SER A 109 -10.63 11.64 9.34
CA SER A 109 -10.38 13.01 9.81
C SER A 109 -11.13 14.04 8.98
N GLY A 110 -11.20 13.86 7.66
CA GLY A 110 -11.98 14.73 6.77
C GLY A 110 -13.47 14.69 7.09
N VAL A 111 -14.05 13.50 7.28
CA VAL A 111 -15.46 13.36 7.70
C VAL A 111 -15.71 14.05 9.04
N LEU A 112 -14.83 13.85 10.03
CA LEU A 112 -14.96 14.49 11.34
C LEU A 112 -14.83 16.01 11.29
N ALA A 113 -14.05 16.53 10.34
CA ALA A 113 -13.85 17.94 10.09
C ALA A 113 -14.92 18.57 9.17
N ASP A 114 -15.99 17.86 8.85
CA ASP A 114 -17.02 18.30 7.88
C ASP A 114 -16.46 18.66 6.50
N ALA A 115 -15.35 18.03 6.10
CA ALA A 115 -14.81 18.22 4.77
C ALA A 115 -15.71 17.53 3.74
N ALA A 116 -16.14 18.27 2.73
CA ALA A 116 -16.92 17.77 1.61
C ALA A 116 -16.11 17.85 0.30
N ASP A 117 -16.53 17.09 -0.71
CA ASP A 117 -15.98 17.08 -2.07
C ASP A 117 -14.44 17.01 -2.09
N ASP A 118 -13.78 18.02 -2.66
CA ASP A 118 -12.32 18.11 -2.78
C ASP A 118 -11.63 18.20 -1.42
N GLY A 119 -12.31 18.75 -0.41
CA GLY A 119 -11.80 18.79 0.95
C GLY A 119 -11.60 17.39 1.52
N LEU A 120 -12.59 16.50 1.35
CA LEU A 120 -12.51 15.13 1.84
C LEU A 120 -11.39 14.35 1.12
N LEU A 121 -11.28 14.54 -0.20
CA LEU A 121 -10.20 13.95 -0.99
C LEU A 121 -8.83 14.49 -0.56
N THR A 122 -8.71 15.80 -0.31
CA THR A 122 -7.47 16.43 0.18
C THR A 122 -7.04 15.82 1.52
N TRP A 123 -7.96 15.70 2.48
CA TRP A 123 -7.68 15.06 3.78
C TRP A 123 -7.22 13.60 3.61
N THR A 124 -7.85 12.88 2.69
CA THR A 124 -7.50 11.49 2.36
C THR A 124 -6.08 11.39 1.81
N LEU A 125 -5.70 12.25 0.86
CA LEU A 125 -4.35 12.30 0.28
C LEU A 125 -3.31 12.72 1.32
N LEU A 126 -3.58 13.76 2.10
CA LEU A 126 -2.67 14.21 3.16
C LEU A 126 -2.45 13.16 4.25
N GLY A 127 -3.53 12.53 4.72
CA GLY A 127 -3.43 11.46 5.71
C GLY A 127 -2.58 10.30 5.21
N SER A 128 -2.72 9.98 3.92
CA SER A 128 -1.98 8.90 3.28
C SER A 128 -0.48 9.16 3.17
N ASP A 129 -0.08 10.38 2.80
CA ASP A 129 1.33 10.78 2.79
C ASP A 129 1.90 10.90 4.21
N ALA A 130 1.10 11.39 5.16
CA ALA A 130 1.48 11.44 6.57
C ALA A 130 1.72 10.03 7.15
N GLY A 131 0.85 9.07 6.84
CA GLY A 131 1.01 7.67 7.27
C GLY A 131 2.23 6.99 6.64
N LEU A 132 2.48 7.23 5.36
CA LEU A 132 3.69 6.78 4.66
C LEU A 132 4.94 7.36 5.31
N LEU A 133 4.98 8.68 5.54
CA LEU A 133 6.15 9.35 6.11
C LEU A 133 6.38 8.92 7.57
N ALA A 134 5.33 8.86 8.39
CA ALA A 134 5.42 8.43 9.78
C ALA A 134 5.99 7.01 9.89
N THR A 135 5.51 6.09 9.05
CA THR A 135 6.03 4.71 9.03
C THR A 135 7.43 4.63 8.43
N ALA A 136 7.78 5.41 7.41
CA ALA A 136 9.14 5.45 6.88
C ALA A 136 10.17 5.92 7.94
N LEU A 137 9.81 6.91 8.75
CA LEU A 137 10.68 7.44 9.80
C LEU A 137 10.80 6.50 11.02
N THR A 138 9.72 5.81 11.38
CA THR A 138 9.69 4.93 12.57
C THR A 138 10.14 3.50 12.28
N SER A 139 9.86 2.97 11.10
CA SER A 139 10.16 1.57 10.75
C SER A 139 11.65 1.26 10.70
N ALA A 140 12.50 2.25 10.40
CA ALA A 140 13.96 2.10 10.42
C ALA A 140 14.50 1.76 11.83
N GLN A 141 13.75 2.04 12.89
CA GLN A 141 14.19 1.82 14.27
C GLN A 141 13.66 0.51 14.87
N TRP A 142 12.65 -0.11 14.25
CA TRP A 142 11.84 -1.15 14.89
C TRP A 142 12.12 -2.57 14.37
N ASP A 143 13.03 -2.74 13.40
CA ASP A 143 13.39 -4.03 12.78
C ASP A 143 12.17 -4.93 12.51
N VAL A 144 11.10 -4.31 12.01
CA VAL A 144 9.80 -4.97 11.85
C VAL A 144 9.90 -6.03 10.78
N THR A 145 9.57 -7.27 11.12
CA THR A 145 9.41 -8.36 10.16
C THR A 145 8.09 -8.19 9.39
N ALA A 146 8.01 -8.71 8.15
CA ALA A 146 6.77 -8.62 7.38
C ALA A 146 5.58 -9.30 8.10
N GLY A 147 5.82 -10.40 8.82
CA GLY A 147 4.80 -11.07 9.63
C GLY A 147 4.25 -10.17 10.74
N GLN A 148 5.12 -9.41 11.42
CA GLN A 148 4.68 -8.42 12.42
C GLN A 148 3.86 -7.30 11.76
N ALA A 149 4.29 -6.76 10.61
CA ALA A 149 3.54 -5.73 9.89
C ALA A 149 2.14 -6.20 9.48
N TRP A 150 2.02 -7.45 9.01
CA TRP A 150 0.73 -8.08 8.72
C TRP A 150 -0.14 -8.30 9.96
N LEU A 151 0.46 -8.75 11.07
CA LEU A 151 -0.27 -8.95 12.33
C LEU A 151 -0.81 -7.63 12.90
N ILE A 152 0.00 -6.56 12.84
CA ILE A 152 -0.42 -5.20 13.18
C ILE A 152 -1.63 -4.81 12.34
N THR A 153 -1.53 -4.95 11.01
CA THR A 153 -2.62 -4.62 10.09
C THR A 153 -3.88 -5.44 10.33
N ALA A 154 -3.75 -6.75 10.56
CA ALA A 154 -4.87 -7.63 10.85
C ALA A 154 -5.59 -7.22 12.15
N ALA A 155 -4.83 -6.81 13.17
CA ALA A 155 -5.41 -6.29 14.41
C ALA A 155 -6.13 -4.95 14.21
N GLY A 156 -5.60 -4.07 13.36
CA GLY A 156 -6.28 -2.84 12.95
C GLY A 156 -7.63 -3.14 12.26
N LEU A 157 -7.64 -4.06 11.29
CA LEU A 157 -8.87 -4.48 10.61
C LEU A 157 -9.88 -5.12 11.57
N ALA A 158 -9.42 -5.99 12.47
CA ALA A 158 -10.27 -6.59 13.50
C ALA A 158 -10.86 -5.53 14.42
N GLY A 159 -10.07 -4.51 14.80
CA GLY A 159 -10.53 -3.34 15.54
C GLY A 159 -11.63 -2.59 14.78
N GLY A 160 -11.43 -2.27 13.51
CA GLY A 160 -12.42 -1.58 12.67
C GLY A 160 -13.72 -2.37 12.50
N ILE A 161 -13.64 -3.67 12.20
CA ILE A 161 -14.82 -4.57 12.13
C ILE A 161 -15.54 -4.62 13.48
N GLY A 162 -14.80 -4.72 14.58
CA GLY A 162 -15.37 -4.65 15.93
C GLY A 162 -16.07 -3.32 16.19
N GLY A 163 -15.50 -2.21 15.73
CA GLY A 163 -16.11 -0.88 15.80
C GLY A 163 -17.41 -0.77 15.02
N LEU A 164 -17.45 -1.28 13.79
CA LEU A 164 -18.70 -1.38 13.01
C LEU A 164 -19.75 -2.25 13.72
N GLY A 165 -19.34 -3.33 14.38
CA GLY A 165 -20.23 -4.15 15.19
C GLY A 165 -20.81 -3.40 16.39
N LEU A 166 -20.02 -2.52 17.03
CA LEU A 166 -20.51 -1.65 18.11
C LEU A 166 -21.48 -0.59 17.58
N ASP A 167 -21.16 0.01 16.44
CA ASP A 167 -22.02 0.99 15.77
C ASP A 167 -23.43 0.44 15.50
N LEU A 168 -23.52 -0.78 14.95
CA LEU A 168 -24.78 -1.49 14.73
C LEU A 168 -25.53 -1.85 16.01
N LEU A 169 -24.83 -2.06 17.13
CA LEU A 169 -25.44 -2.43 18.40
C LEU A 169 -26.05 -1.21 19.13
N PHE A 170 -25.49 -0.03 18.92
CA PHE A 170 -25.92 1.21 19.56
C PHE A 170 -26.83 2.08 18.68
N GLU A 171 -27.13 1.64 17.44
CA GLU A 171 -27.99 2.36 16.49
C GLU A 171 -27.60 3.85 16.36
N VAL A 172 -26.32 4.08 16.07
CA VAL A 172 -25.79 5.43 15.92
C VAL A 172 -26.40 6.09 14.67
N GLU A 173 -27.16 7.17 14.87
CA GLU A 173 -27.79 7.93 13.78
C GLU A 173 -26.86 8.99 13.16
N ASP A 174 -25.72 9.29 13.81
CA ASP A 174 -24.79 10.34 13.41
C ASP A 174 -23.67 9.80 12.51
N ASP A 175 -23.62 10.25 11.26
CA ASP A 175 -22.64 9.82 10.24
C ASP A 175 -21.19 9.97 10.71
N LYS A 176 -20.88 11.01 11.51
CA LYS A 176 -19.53 11.22 12.05
C LYS A 176 -19.18 10.15 13.06
N THR A 177 -20.11 9.81 13.94
CA THR A 177 -19.92 8.77 14.95
C THR A 177 -19.77 7.39 14.28
N ALA A 178 -20.52 7.13 13.20
CA ALA A 178 -20.41 5.90 12.41
C ALA A 178 -19.02 5.71 11.76
N VAL A 179 -18.31 6.80 11.44
CA VAL A 179 -16.92 6.74 10.94
C VAL A 179 -15.90 6.79 12.09
N ALA A 180 -16.18 7.57 13.14
CA ALA A 180 -15.28 7.75 14.28
C ALA A 180 -15.03 6.44 15.04
N ILE A 181 -16.09 5.67 15.31
CA ILE A 181 -16.00 4.45 16.10
C ILE A 181 -15.06 3.43 15.42
N PRO A 182 -15.28 3.02 14.15
CA PRO A 182 -14.36 2.11 13.45
C PRO A 182 -12.95 2.66 13.31
N ALA A 183 -12.78 3.97 13.12
CA ALA A 183 -11.45 4.59 13.04
C ALA A 183 -10.70 4.46 14.38
N LEU A 184 -11.34 4.82 15.49
CA LEU A 184 -10.75 4.75 16.83
C LEU A 184 -10.45 3.30 17.24
N THR A 185 -11.36 2.36 16.99
CA THR A 185 -11.13 0.95 17.31
C THR A 185 -10.06 0.33 16.41
N SER A 186 -9.96 0.73 15.13
CA SER A 186 -8.84 0.33 14.26
C SER A 186 -7.51 0.84 14.79
N ALA A 187 -7.43 2.12 15.18
CA ALA A 187 -6.23 2.71 15.77
C ALA A 187 -5.82 1.99 17.06
N ALA A 188 -6.77 1.69 17.93
CA ALA A 188 -6.52 0.91 19.14
C ALA A 188 -5.99 -0.50 18.82
N GLY A 189 -6.56 -1.18 17.83
CA GLY A 189 -6.09 -2.50 17.36
C GLY A 189 -4.65 -2.46 16.82
N LEU A 190 -4.32 -1.46 15.99
CA LEU A 190 -2.97 -1.23 15.47
C LEU A 190 -1.97 -1.00 16.61
N LEU A 191 -2.28 -0.08 17.51
CA LEU A 191 -1.40 0.28 18.63
C LEU A 191 -1.18 -0.89 19.58
N ALA A 192 -2.25 -1.61 19.93
CA ALA A 192 -2.14 -2.79 20.78
C ALA A 192 -1.24 -3.86 20.15
N ALA A 193 -1.43 -4.16 18.86
CA ALA A 193 -0.60 -5.13 18.15
C ALA A 193 0.86 -4.64 17.99
N ALA A 194 1.08 -3.35 17.73
CA ALA A 194 2.40 -2.76 17.65
C ALA A 194 3.18 -2.91 18.97
N VAL A 195 2.55 -2.58 20.10
CA VAL A 195 3.16 -2.74 21.44
C VAL A 195 3.43 -4.21 21.76
N LEU A 196 2.47 -5.10 21.49
CA LEU A 196 2.61 -6.53 21.78
C LEU A 196 3.69 -7.18 20.90
N THR A 197 3.83 -6.76 19.64
CA THR A 197 4.86 -7.30 18.73
C THR A 197 6.25 -6.76 19.01
N HIS A 198 6.37 -5.51 19.46
CA HIS A 198 7.65 -4.91 19.84
C HIS A 198 8.34 -5.69 20.97
N SER A 199 7.58 -6.10 22.00
CA SER A 199 8.12 -6.84 23.16
C SER A 199 8.75 -8.19 22.81
N ARG A 200 8.36 -8.80 21.69
CA ARG A 200 8.86 -10.11 21.25
C ARG A 200 10.14 -10.03 20.43
N SER A 201 10.50 -8.85 19.92
CA SER A 201 11.73 -8.64 19.15
C SER A 201 12.98 -8.65 20.03
N ILE A 202 12.85 -8.21 21.29
CA ILE A 202 13.99 -7.99 22.20
C ILE A 202 14.51 -9.29 22.85
N ASN A 203 13.64 -10.29 23.02
CA ASN A 203 14.02 -11.60 23.56
C ASN A 203 14.40 -12.53 22.39
N GLY A 204 15.60 -12.33 21.86
CA GLY A 204 16.14 -12.95 20.65
C GLY A 204 16.36 -14.48 20.66
N ASP A 205 15.33 -15.27 20.97
CA ASP A 205 15.35 -16.70 20.69
C ASP A 205 14.50 -17.03 19.44
N ASN A 206 15.22 -17.27 18.35
CA ASN A 206 14.77 -17.81 17.06
C ASN A 206 13.86 -16.89 16.22
N GLY A 207 14.49 -15.94 15.53
CA GLY A 207 13.93 -15.18 14.39
C GLY A 207 13.55 -16.03 13.15
N GLY A 208 13.13 -17.28 13.33
CA GLY A 208 12.80 -18.23 12.25
C GLY A 208 11.30 -18.50 12.04
N ARG A 209 10.39 -17.95 12.86
CA ARG A 209 9.00 -18.45 12.94
C ARG A 209 7.98 -17.90 11.95
N PHE A 210 8.27 -16.80 11.25
CA PHE A 210 7.51 -16.43 10.05
C PHE A 210 8.38 -16.75 8.84
N GLY A 211 8.20 -17.98 8.35
CA GLY A 211 8.99 -18.57 7.28
C GLY A 211 9.08 -17.63 6.09
N SER A 212 10.28 -17.59 5.49
CA SER A 212 10.58 -17.05 4.17
C SER A 212 9.31 -16.77 3.36
N LEU A 213 8.93 -15.48 3.29
CA LEU A 213 7.84 -14.98 2.44
C LEU A 213 8.02 -15.59 1.05
N GLY A 214 7.19 -16.56 0.70
CA GLY A 214 7.45 -17.39 -0.47
C GLY A 214 6.75 -18.74 -0.45
N SER A 215 6.60 -19.42 0.70
CA SER A 215 5.90 -20.70 0.75
C SER A 215 4.84 -20.82 1.82
N LEU A 216 3.74 -21.53 1.50
CA LEU A 216 2.65 -21.84 2.45
C LEU A 216 3.17 -22.60 3.66
N VAL A 217 4.05 -23.58 3.41
CA VAL A 217 4.71 -24.39 4.43
C VAL A 217 6.21 -24.31 4.20
N ASN A 218 6.96 -23.93 5.21
CA ASN A 218 8.41 -23.93 5.16
C ASN A 218 8.96 -24.83 6.28
N LEU A 219 9.80 -25.78 5.91
CA LEU A 219 10.52 -26.67 6.80
C LEU A 219 12.01 -26.29 6.82
N SER A 220 12.45 -25.67 7.90
CA SER A 220 13.86 -25.31 8.10
C SER A 220 14.43 -26.12 9.24
N GLY A 221 15.21 -27.16 8.94
CA GLY A 221 15.63 -28.14 9.94
C GLY A 221 14.44 -28.92 10.52
N SER A 222 14.21 -28.82 11.83
CA SER A 222 13.08 -29.47 12.52
C SER A 222 11.87 -28.55 12.73
N GLU A 223 11.93 -27.30 12.29
CA GLU A 223 10.87 -26.32 12.53
C GLU A 223 9.94 -26.18 11.32
N TRP A 224 8.63 -26.26 11.60
CA TRP A 224 7.57 -25.96 10.64
C TRP A 224 7.11 -24.52 10.81
N SER A 225 7.04 -23.77 9.71
CA SER A 225 6.43 -22.45 9.68
C SER A 225 5.39 -22.35 8.56
N LEU A 226 4.33 -21.61 8.82
CA LEU A 226 3.30 -21.29 7.84
C LEU A 226 3.54 -19.88 7.31
N GLY A 227 3.57 -19.73 5.99
CA GLY A 227 3.71 -18.46 5.31
C GLY A 227 2.55 -18.20 4.35
N LEU A 228 2.48 -17.00 3.81
CA LEU A 228 1.62 -16.73 2.65
C LEU A 228 2.44 -17.00 1.38
N PRO A 229 1.93 -17.84 0.46
CA PRO A 229 2.63 -18.08 -0.78
C PRO A 229 2.55 -16.81 -1.64
N ILE A 230 3.70 -16.19 -1.89
CA ILE A 230 3.76 -15.00 -2.75
C ILE A 230 4.04 -15.48 -4.18
N PRO A 231 3.19 -15.16 -5.17
CA PRO A 231 3.48 -15.45 -6.57
C PRO A 231 4.77 -14.73 -6.98
N GLN A 232 5.79 -15.50 -7.33
CA GLN A 232 7.05 -14.98 -7.83
C GLN A 232 7.06 -15.08 -9.36
N PRO A 233 7.17 -13.96 -10.10
CA PRO A 233 7.41 -14.03 -11.54
C PRO A 233 8.73 -14.77 -11.76
N THR A 234 8.67 -15.84 -12.56
CA THR A 234 9.80 -16.69 -12.88
C THR A 234 9.87 -16.91 -14.39
N ALA A 235 11.07 -17.18 -14.90
CA ALA A 235 11.25 -17.62 -16.26
C ALA A 235 11.57 -19.11 -16.23
N PHE A 236 10.73 -19.94 -16.84
CA PHE A 236 11.00 -21.38 -16.96
C PHE A 236 11.24 -21.75 -18.42
N ASN A 237 12.12 -22.73 -18.62
CA ASN A 237 12.34 -23.32 -19.93
C ASN A 237 11.16 -24.24 -20.24
N ARG A 238 10.52 -24.07 -21.40
CA ARG A 238 9.44 -24.95 -21.85
C ARG A 238 10.06 -26.24 -22.42
N PRO A 239 9.90 -27.42 -21.78
CA PRO A 239 10.53 -28.65 -22.26
C PRO A 239 9.89 -29.20 -23.55
N ASP A 240 8.64 -28.84 -23.86
CA ASP A 240 7.88 -29.39 -24.99
C ASP A 240 8.32 -28.90 -26.39
N LEU A 241 9.25 -27.94 -26.47
CA LEU A 241 9.78 -27.45 -27.75
C LEU A 241 11.25 -27.84 -27.87
N ALA A 242 11.50 -29.13 -28.12
CA ALA A 242 12.82 -29.78 -28.18
C ALA A 242 13.86 -29.18 -29.15
N ARG A 243 13.58 -28.06 -29.82
CA ARG A 243 14.53 -27.34 -30.70
C ARG A 243 14.62 -25.84 -30.46
N SER A 244 13.88 -25.27 -29.50
CA SER A 244 13.85 -23.83 -29.28
C SER A 244 14.08 -23.52 -27.80
N HIS A 245 15.17 -22.80 -27.49
CA HIS A 245 15.42 -22.21 -26.17
C HIS A 245 14.44 -21.05 -25.89
N GLN A 246 13.14 -21.29 -26.02
CA GLN A 246 12.12 -20.32 -25.66
C GLN A 246 11.95 -20.33 -24.14
N THR A 247 12.37 -19.23 -23.54
CA THR A 247 12.09 -18.93 -22.14
C THR A 247 10.67 -18.39 -22.07
N ALA A 248 9.79 -19.05 -21.30
CA ALA A 248 8.45 -18.54 -21.04
C ALA A 248 8.45 -17.78 -19.72
N LEU A 249 7.79 -16.61 -19.69
CA LEU A 249 7.44 -15.95 -18.45
C LEU A 249 6.29 -16.72 -17.80
N GLY A 250 6.36 -16.92 -16.50
CA GLY A 250 5.24 -17.41 -15.73
C GLY A 250 5.37 -17.05 -14.26
N VAL A 251 4.49 -17.64 -13.45
CA VAL A 251 4.39 -17.35 -12.03
C VAL A 251 4.63 -18.63 -11.26
N ARG A 252 5.62 -18.63 -10.38
CA ARG A 252 5.85 -19.71 -9.41
C ARG A 252 5.13 -19.34 -8.13
N VAL A 253 4.28 -20.23 -7.65
CA VAL A 253 3.67 -20.14 -6.31
C VAL A 253 4.28 -21.27 -5.48
N PRO A 254 5.36 -21.03 -4.73
CA PRO A 254 5.94 -22.08 -3.90
C PRO A 254 4.91 -22.45 -2.82
N LEU A 255 4.47 -23.71 -2.78
CA LEU A 255 3.59 -24.18 -1.72
C LEU A 255 4.39 -24.75 -0.56
N LEU A 256 5.52 -25.38 -0.87
CA LEU A 256 6.41 -26.01 0.10
C LEU A 256 7.85 -25.65 -0.21
N THR A 257 8.58 -25.15 0.79
CA THR A 257 10.04 -24.98 0.73
C THR A 257 10.66 -25.76 1.87
N GLY A 258 11.79 -26.42 1.62
CA GLY A 258 12.54 -27.09 2.68
C GLY A 258 14.03 -26.97 2.44
N SER A 259 14.78 -26.78 3.53
CA SER A 259 16.24 -26.93 3.56
C SER A 259 16.59 -27.97 4.62
N PHE A 260 17.34 -28.99 4.21
CA PHE A 260 17.81 -30.09 5.06
C PHE A 260 19.27 -29.88 5.44
#